data_AF-C2MA44-F1
#
_entry.id   AF-C2MA44-F1
#
_cell.length_a   1.000
_cell.length_b   1.000
_cell.length_c   1.000
_cell.angle_alpha   90.00
_cell.angle_beta   90.00
_cell.angle_gamma   90.00
#
_symmetry.space_group_name_H-M   'P 1'
#
loop_
_entity.id
_entity.type
_entity.pdbx_description
1 polymer ?
#
loop_
_entity_poly.entity_id
_entity_poly.type
_entity_poly.pdbx_seq_one_letter_code
_entity_poly.pdbx_strand_id
1 'polypeptide(L)'
;MKRHTIYSILLLPLLVLSLVSCDKLIYDRGECPTILVFTPYMQTPCMSDSAYIGKAGYMDIVISVPSSGEIIAYKHLEPADLTAASRIEIPVPNECGETYRYTIWVGATPHALYYE
;
A
#
# COMPACT_ATOMS: atom_id res chain seq x y z
N MET A 1 54.52 9.22 -16.58
CA MET A 1 53.31 10.08 -16.46
C MET A 1 52.26 9.96 -17.58
N LYS A 2 52.38 9.07 -18.60
CA LYS A 2 51.36 8.96 -19.68
C LYS A 2 50.34 7.82 -19.52
N ARG A 3 50.61 6.82 -18.67
CA ARG A 3 49.82 5.58 -18.61
C ARG A 3 48.60 5.67 -17.67
N HIS A 4 48.74 6.34 -16.52
CA HIS A 4 47.65 6.50 -15.54
C HIS A 4 46.53 7.44 -16.03
N THR A 5 46.86 8.44 -16.84
CA THR A 5 45.88 9.37 -17.40
C THR A 5 44.94 8.66 -18.38
N ILE A 6 45.44 7.69 -19.15
CA ILE A 6 44.65 6.94 -20.14
C ILE A 6 43.66 6.00 -19.45
N TYR A 7 44.08 5.30 -18.38
CA TYR A 7 43.17 4.45 -17.62
C TYR A 7 42.08 5.25 -16.92
N SER A 8 42.41 6.43 -16.38
CA SER A 8 41.41 7.31 -15.73
C SER A 8 40.37 7.84 -16.72
N ILE A 9 40.79 8.18 -17.95
CA ILE A 9 39.88 8.66 -19.01
C ILE A 9 38.99 7.54 -19.57
N LEU A 10 39.41 6.27 -19.51
CA LEU A 10 38.60 5.13 -19.96
C LEU A 10 37.64 4.59 -18.88
N LEU A 11 38.01 4.70 -17.60
CA LEU A 11 37.16 4.27 -16.47
C LEU A 11 36.04 5.26 -16.16
N LEU A 12 36.28 6.56 -16.33
CA LEU A 12 35.27 7.60 -16.07
C LEU A 12 34.00 7.47 -16.93
N PRO A 13 34.06 7.30 -18.28
CA PRO A 13 32.87 7.13 -19.09
C PRO A 13 32.18 5.79 -18.82
N LEU A 14 32.92 4.74 -18.45
CA LEU A 14 32.34 3.44 -18.08
C LEU A 14 31.55 3.53 -16.77
N LEU A 15 32.07 4.28 -15.79
CA LEU A 15 31.39 4.58 -14.53
C LEU A 15 30.14 5.43 -14.77
N VAL A 16 30.22 6.45 -15.63
CA VAL A 16 29.07 7.29 -16.00
C VAL A 16 28.00 6.46 -16.73
N LEU A 17 28.39 5.56 -17.65
CA LEU A 17 27.48 4.62 -18.33
C LEU A 17 26.78 3.68 -17.34
N SER A 18 27.48 3.21 -16.29
CA SER A 18 26.84 2.39 -15.24
C SER A 18 25.87 3.18 -14.36
N LEU A 19 26.08 4.50 -14.21
CA LEU A 19 25.18 5.39 -13.45
C LEU A 19 23.95 5.83 -14.25
N VAL A 20 24.01 5.84 -15.60
CA VAL A 20 22.84 6.12 -16.46
C VAL A 20 22.07 4.87 -16.90
N SER A 21 22.51 3.66 -16.52
CA SER A 21 21.86 2.39 -16.93
C SER A 21 20.87 1.82 -15.89
N CYS A 22 20.65 2.51 -14.77
CA CYS A 22 19.55 2.18 -13.86
C CYS A 22 18.48 3.27 -13.93
N ASP A 23 17.64 3.26 -14.98
CA ASP A 23 16.24 3.65 -14.77
C ASP A 23 15.25 3.39 -15.91
N LYS A 24 15.65 2.77 -17.03
CA LYS A 24 14.74 2.64 -18.19
C LYS A 24 14.74 1.31 -18.94
N LEU A 25 15.33 0.25 -18.38
CA LEU A 25 15.44 -1.06 -19.07
C LEU A 25 14.77 -2.23 -18.35
N ILE A 26 14.00 -1.96 -17.31
CA ILE A 26 13.02 -2.90 -16.75
C ILE A 26 11.74 -2.08 -16.57
N TYR A 27 10.58 -2.74 -16.65
CA TYR A 27 9.23 -2.17 -16.56
C TYR A 27 8.50 -1.93 -17.88
N ASP A 28 8.52 -2.97 -18.73
CA ASP A 28 7.25 -3.47 -19.29
C ASP A 28 6.49 -4.21 -18.16
N ARG A 29 5.88 -3.47 -17.22
CA ARG A 29 5.02 -4.05 -16.16
C ARG A 29 3.70 -3.31 -16.04
N GLY A 30 2.95 -3.21 -17.13
CA GLY A 30 1.58 -2.66 -17.10
C GLY A 30 1.49 -1.23 -16.57
N GLU A 31 0.27 -0.72 -16.45
CA GLU A 31 0.04 0.58 -15.83
C GLU A 31 0.36 0.53 -14.34
N CYS A 32 1.00 1.58 -13.80
CA CYS A 32 1.22 1.71 -12.36
C CYS A 32 -0.14 1.69 -11.65
N PRO A 33 -0.37 0.77 -10.69
CA PRO A 33 -1.64 0.72 -9.98
C PRO A 33 -1.85 2.00 -9.17
N THR A 34 -3.11 2.41 -9.04
CA THR A 34 -3.48 3.45 -8.08
C THR A 34 -3.48 2.84 -6.68
N ILE A 35 -2.97 3.56 -5.67
CA ILE A 35 -2.93 3.07 -4.28
C ILE A 35 -3.97 3.84 -3.46
N LEU A 36 -4.96 3.12 -2.94
CA LEU A 36 -5.88 3.65 -1.92
C LEU A 36 -5.24 3.51 -0.54
N VAL A 37 -5.24 4.58 0.25
CA VAL A 37 -4.65 4.59 1.59
C VAL A 37 -5.74 4.85 2.63
N PHE A 38 -5.94 3.90 3.55
CA PHE A 38 -6.93 3.98 4.61
C PHE A 38 -6.27 4.21 5.97
N THR A 39 -6.85 5.12 6.77
CA THR A 39 -6.54 5.33 8.19
C THR A 39 -7.85 5.27 8.99
N PRO A 40 -8.35 4.06 9.32
CA PRO A 40 -9.64 3.89 9.97
C PRO A 40 -9.65 4.47 11.39
N TYR A 41 -10.73 5.18 11.72
CA TYR A 41 -11.04 5.67 13.06
C TYR A 41 -12.51 5.39 13.38
N MET A 42 -12.86 5.46 14.66
CA MET A 42 -14.23 5.33 15.16
C MET A 42 -14.70 6.70 15.66
N GLN A 43 -15.85 7.16 15.17
CA GLN A 43 -16.57 8.31 15.72
C GLN A 43 -18.06 8.04 15.62
N THR A 44 -18.71 7.86 16.77
CA THR A 44 -20.17 7.75 16.81
C THR A 44 -20.79 9.16 16.89
N PRO A 45 -22.07 9.34 16.54
CA PRO A 45 -22.74 10.63 16.68
C PRO A 45 -22.73 11.22 18.11
N CYS A 46 -22.47 10.39 19.12
CA CYS A 46 -22.40 10.79 20.53
C CYS A 46 -20.99 11.24 20.97
N MET A 47 -19.97 11.09 20.12
CA MET A 47 -18.58 11.43 20.44
C MET A 47 -18.22 12.83 19.94
N SER A 48 -17.53 13.62 20.77
CA SER A 48 -16.99 14.93 20.38
C SER A 48 -15.86 14.79 19.37
N ASP A 49 -15.03 13.76 19.52
CA ASP A 49 -13.82 13.54 18.74
C ASP A 49 -13.74 12.09 18.24
N SER A 50 -12.94 11.87 17.20
CA SER A 50 -12.62 10.53 16.73
C SER A 50 -11.67 9.81 17.68
N ALA A 51 -11.79 8.49 17.73
CA ALA A 51 -10.91 7.62 18.49
C ALA A 51 -10.39 6.48 17.62
N TYR A 52 -9.24 5.94 18.01
CA TYR A 52 -8.62 4.80 17.34
C TYR A 52 -8.87 3.53 18.14
N ILE A 53 -9.15 2.43 17.42
CA ILE A 53 -9.49 1.12 18.03
C ILE A 53 -8.23 0.49 18.66
N GLY A 54 -7.03 0.85 18.20
CA GLY A 54 -5.79 0.20 18.61
C GLY A 54 -5.65 -1.17 17.96
N LYS A 55 -5.35 -2.20 18.74
CA LYS A 55 -5.20 -3.56 18.22
C LYS A 55 -6.55 -4.23 18.00
N ALA A 56 -6.86 -4.54 16.75
CA ALA A 56 -7.94 -5.44 16.37
C ALA A 56 -7.38 -6.83 16.06
N GLY A 57 -8.20 -7.85 16.27
CA GLY A 57 -7.80 -9.23 15.95
C GLY A 57 -7.71 -9.48 14.46
N TYR A 58 -8.66 -8.97 13.69
CA TYR A 58 -8.56 -8.97 12.24
C TYR A 58 -9.25 -7.76 11.62
N MET A 59 -8.89 -7.48 10.37
CA MET A 59 -9.58 -6.53 9.51
C MET A 59 -9.61 -7.04 8.07
N ASP A 60 -10.78 -6.96 7.46
CA ASP A 60 -11.01 -7.22 6.04
C ASP A 60 -11.43 -5.93 5.36
N ILE A 61 -10.83 -5.62 4.21
CA ILE A 61 -11.22 -4.50 3.35
C ILE A 61 -11.48 -5.03 1.96
N VAL A 62 -12.67 -4.74 1.43
CA VAL A 62 -13.06 -5.07 0.05
C VAL A 62 -13.28 -3.77 -0.71
N ILE A 63 -12.72 -3.69 -1.91
CA ILE A 63 -12.93 -2.59 -2.87
C ILE A 63 -13.70 -3.13 -4.07
N SER A 64 -14.75 -2.43 -4.47
CA SER A 64 -15.59 -2.78 -5.62
C SER A 64 -15.94 -1.60 -6.50
N VAL A 65 -16.29 -1.91 -7.75
CA VAL A 65 -16.86 -0.95 -8.71
C VAL A 65 -18.32 -0.66 -8.29
N PRO A 66 -18.71 0.60 -8.04
CA PRO A 66 -20.04 0.93 -7.51
C PRO A 66 -21.22 0.53 -8.41
N SER A 67 -21.02 0.55 -9.73
CA SER A 67 -22.05 0.30 -10.74
C SER A 67 -22.31 -1.19 -10.95
N SER A 68 -21.26 -2.00 -11.00
CA SER A 68 -21.36 -3.45 -11.23
C SER A 68 -21.33 -4.27 -9.94
N GLY A 69 -20.77 -3.73 -8.86
CA GLY A 69 -20.46 -4.48 -7.64
C GLY A 69 -19.25 -5.42 -7.77
N GLU A 70 -18.55 -5.41 -8.91
CA GLU A 70 -17.36 -6.23 -9.13
C GLU A 70 -16.28 -5.91 -8.09
N ILE A 71 -15.74 -6.95 -7.45
CA ILE A 71 -14.65 -6.81 -6.48
C ILE A 71 -13.33 -6.72 -7.24
N ILE A 72 -12.63 -5.61 -7.07
CA ILE A 72 -11.37 -5.31 -7.78
C ILE A 72 -10.15 -5.35 -6.85
N ALA A 73 -10.37 -5.30 -5.53
CA ALA A 73 -9.31 -5.52 -4.56
C ALA A 73 -9.86 -6.04 -3.23
N TYR A 74 -9.03 -6.79 -2.52
CA TYR A 74 -9.29 -7.30 -1.18
C TYR A 74 -8.00 -7.29 -0.36
N LYS A 75 -8.11 -6.95 0.93
CA LYS A 75 -7.00 -6.99 1.87
C LYS A 75 -7.45 -7.50 3.22
N HIS A 76 -6.74 -8.51 3.72
CA HIS A 76 -6.90 -9.07 5.05
C HIS A 76 -5.68 -8.71 5.92
N LEU A 77 -5.91 -8.34 7.18
CA LEU A 77 -4.87 -8.11 8.20
C LEU A 77 -5.25 -8.84 9.50
N GLU A 78 -4.35 -9.65 10.04
CA GLU A 78 -4.51 -10.34 11.33
C GLU A 78 -3.12 -10.50 12.00
N PRO A 79 -2.83 -9.81 13.12
CA PRO A 79 -3.62 -8.74 13.73
C PRO A 79 -3.59 -7.43 12.93
N ALA A 80 -4.57 -6.56 13.16
CA ALA A 80 -4.61 -5.23 12.56
C ALA A 80 -4.34 -4.15 13.62
N ASP A 81 -3.38 -3.26 13.36
CA ASP A 81 -3.10 -2.09 14.21
C ASP A 81 -3.77 -0.84 13.62
N LEU A 82 -4.77 -0.31 14.33
CA LEU A 82 -5.63 0.78 13.90
C LEU A 82 -5.36 2.01 14.76
N THR A 83 -4.34 2.78 14.40
CA THR A 83 -3.85 3.98 15.09
C THR A 83 -3.81 5.17 14.13
N ALA A 84 -3.54 6.37 14.67
CA ALA A 84 -3.33 7.57 13.87
C ALA A 84 -2.17 7.47 12.87
N ALA A 85 -1.21 6.59 13.12
CA ALA A 85 -0.08 6.35 12.23
C ALA A 85 -0.36 5.27 11.17
N SER A 86 -1.47 4.53 11.30
CA SER A 86 -1.79 3.43 10.41
C SER A 86 -2.07 3.92 8.98
N ARG A 87 -1.38 3.27 8.04
CA ARG A 87 -1.54 3.49 6.59
C ARG A 87 -1.77 2.15 5.93
N ILE A 88 -3.03 1.83 5.69
CA ILE A 88 -3.41 0.58 5.04
C ILE A 88 -3.52 0.84 3.54
N GLU A 89 -2.51 0.39 2.82
CA GLU A 89 -2.42 0.56 1.36
C GLU A 89 -3.10 -0.59 0.62
N ILE A 90 -3.96 -0.27 -0.34
CA ILE A 90 -4.64 -1.23 -1.20
C ILE A 90 -4.43 -0.80 -2.66
N PRO A 91 -3.66 -1.57 -3.45
CA PRO A 91 -3.52 -1.30 -4.87
C PRO A 91 -4.83 -1.65 -5.59
N VAL A 92 -5.25 -0.77 -6.50
CA VAL A 92 -6.40 -0.94 -7.39
C VAL A 92 -5.98 -0.68 -8.84
N PRO A 93 -6.70 -1.21 -9.84
CA PRO A 93 -6.49 -0.85 -11.24
C PRO A 93 -6.51 0.67 -11.44
N ASN A 94 -5.65 1.17 -12.32
CA ASN A 94 -5.55 2.61 -12.59
C ASN A 94 -6.60 3.06 -13.61
N GLU A 95 -7.87 3.04 -13.21
CA GLU A 95 -8.95 3.52 -14.07
C GLU A 95 -9.20 5.00 -13.78
N CYS A 96 -8.82 5.87 -14.73
CA CYS A 96 -8.98 7.31 -14.62
C CYS A 96 -10.45 7.70 -14.40
N GLY A 97 -10.74 8.31 -13.26
CA GLY A 97 -12.04 8.91 -12.97
C GLY A 97 -13.08 7.97 -12.35
N GLU A 98 -12.71 6.72 -12.05
CA GLU A 98 -13.62 5.79 -11.40
C GLU A 98 -13.80 6.10 -9.92
N THR A 99 -15.05 5.96 -9.46
CA THR A 99 -15.36 5.98 -8.03
C THR A 99 -15.23 4.56 -7.50
N TYR A 100 -14.65 4.39 -6.32
CA TYR A 100 -14.57 3.08 -5.67
C TYR A 100 -15.59 2.99 -4.51
N ARG A 101 -16.23 1.84 -4.35
CA ARG A 101 -16.96 1.49 -3.13
C ARG A 101 -16.06 0.63 -2.27
N TYR A 102 -15.99 0.92 -0.98
CA TYR A 102 -15.25 0.08 -0.03
C TYR A 102 -16.16 -0.40 1.09
N THR A 103 -15.81 -1.54 1.67
CA THR A 103 -16.42 -2.04 2.91
C THR A 103 -15.32 -2.60 3.79
N ILE A 104 -15.37 -2.24 5.08
CA ILE A 104 -14.38 -2.62 6.07
C ILE A 104 -15.10 -3.40 7.18
N TRP A 105 -14.59 -4.58 7.51
CA TRP A 105 -14.98 -5.34 8.68
C TRP A 105 -13.80 -5.40 9.64
N VAL A 106 -14.04 -5.13 10.91
CA VAL A 106 -13.04 -5.19 11.98
C VAL A 106 -13.62 -6.07 13.07
N GLY A 107 -12.84 -7.04 13.55
CA GLY A 107 -13.27 -7.93 14.61
C GLY A 107 -12.21 -8.15 15.68
N ALA A 108 -12.64 -8.63 16.83
CA ALA A 108 -11.75 -9.22 17.81
C ALA A 108 -11.29 -10.59 17.31
N THR A 109 -10.06 -10.99 17.68
CA THR A 109 -9.62 -12.37 17.47
C THR A 109 -10.59 -13.22 18.28
N PRO A 110 -11.08 -14.35 17.76
CA PRO A 110 -11.83 -15.27 18.59
C PRO A 110 -10.90 -15.66 19.74
N HIS A 111 -11.15 -15.10 20.94
CA HIS A 111 -10.66 -15.75 22.13
C HIS A 111 -11.27 -17.13 22.07
N ALA A 112 -10.42 -18.17 21.95
CA ALA A 112 -10.86 -19.51 22.25
C ALA A 112 -11.60 -19.42 23.58
N LEU A 113 -12.92 -19.63 23.54
CA LEU A 113 -13.76 -19.72 24.72
C LEU A 113 -13.30 -20.97 25.48
N TYR A 114 -12.18 -20.87 26.17
CA TYR A 114 -11.89 -21.74 27.29
C TYR A 114 -12.85 -21.28 28.39
N TYR A 115 -13.93 -22.04 28.51
CA TYR A 115 -14.82 -22.04 29.66
C TYR A 115 -13.96 -22.07 30.94
N GLU A 116 -14.09 -21.05 31.79
CA GLU A 116 -13.81 -21.14 33.23
C GLU A 116 -15.11 -21.49 33.97
#